data_AF-A0A966NU80-F1
#
_entry.id   AF-A0A966NU80-F1
#
_cell.length_a   1.000
_cell.length_b   1.000
_cell.length_c   1.000
_cell.angle_alpha   90.00
_cell.angle_beta   90.00
_cell.angle_gamma   90.00
#
_symmetry.space_group_name_H-M   'P 1'
#
loop_
_entity.id
_entity.type
_entity.pdbx_description
1 polymer ?
#
loop_
_entity_poly.entity_id
_entity_poly.type
_entity_poly.pdbx_seq_one_letter_code
_entity_poly.pdbx_strand_id
1 'polypeptide(L)'
;IHGIFLKGGEKPNIVPRETEMDWYVRSNTINTLQPLKQRVAACLEGGAHAAGCHMHLEWQPNPFADIVDNIPLLAAYVSNAARVGRSLTTDELPGTGGGSTDMGNVSYLTPSIHPMIAVAPSGISLHTPEFAEHAVSEAATKAIIDGAKIMAMTAIDMWTNDALANEVREAFGDGVVPEGVL
;
A
#
# COMPACT_ATOMS: atom_id res chain seq x y z
N ILE A 1 12.85 -6.44 -3.26
CA ILE A 1 13.79 -5.38 -3.70
C ILE A 1 13.79 -5.44 -5.22
N HIS A 2 13.57 -4.32 -5.89
CA HIS A 2 13.52 -4.21 -7.34
C HIS A 2 14.42 -3.07 -7.76
N GLY A 3 15.08 -3.18 -8.90
CA GLY A 3 15.93 -2.13 -9.41
C GLY A 3 16.08 -2.21 -10.92
N ILE A 4 16.29 -1.07 -11.55
CA ILE A 4 16.57 -0.94 -12.97
C ILE A 4 17.79 -0.04 -13.18
N PHE A 5 18.52 -0.26 -14.27
CA PHE A 5 19.51 0.69 -14.75
C PHE A 5 18.81 1.69 -15.68
N LEU A 6 18.87 2.97 -15.33
CA LEU A 6 18.46 4.07 -16.19
C LEU A 6 19.57 4.44 -17.17
N LYS A 7 20.83 4.34 -16.72
CA LYS A 7 22.05 4.51 -17.53
C LYS A 7 23.04 3.39 -17.21
N GLY A 8 23.38 2.59 -18.21
CA GLY A 8 24.31 1.46 -18.09
C GLY A 8 25.54 1.51 -19.00
N GLY A 9 25.73 2.62 -19.73
CA GLY A 9 26.76 2.77 -20.75
C GLY A 9 26.19 2.78 -22.18
N GLU A 10 26.93 3.43 -23.09
CA GLU A 10 26.47 3.66 -24.48
C GLU A 10 27.07 2.68 -25.50
N LYS A 11 28.29 2.19 -25.26
CA LYS A 11 29.00 1.28 -26.17
C LYS A 11 29.81 0.23 -25.41
N PRO A 12 29.88 -1.03 -25.89
CA PRO A 12 30.60 -2.11 -25.20
C PRO A 12 32.12 -1.89 -25.06
N ASN A 13 32.72 -1.05 -25.90
CA ASN A 13 34.16 -0.78 -25.92
C ASN A 13 34.55 0.55 -25.26
N ILE A 14 33.62 1.23 -24.60
CA ILE A 14 33.85 2.48 -23.87
C ILE A 14 33.46 2.25 -22.41
N VAL A 15 34.40 2.43 -21.49
CA VAL A 15 34.11 2.37 -20.05
C VAL A 15 33.17 3.54 -19.70
N PRO A 16 31.97 3.29 -19.15
CA PRO A 16 31.03 4.35 -18.80
C PRO A 16 31.62 5.28 -17.72
N ARG A 17 31.42 6.59 -17.86
CA ARG A 17 31.81 7.58 -16.85
C ARG A 17 30.82 7.65 -15.68
N GLU A 18 29.55 7.36 -15.94
CA GLU A 18 28.45 7.43 -14.99
C GLU A 18 27.47 6.29 -15.27
N THR A 19 26.87 5.78 -14.20
CA THR A 19 25.71 4.88 -14.26
C THR A 19 24.64 5.39 -13.31
N GLU A 20 23.39 5.14 -13.65
CA GLU A 20 22.23 5.61 -12.90
C GLU A 20 21.25 4.44 -12.75
N MET A 21 20.71 4.28 -11.54
CA MET A 21 19.79 3.21 -11.20
C MET A 21 18.62 3.77 -10.40
N ASP A 22 17.45 3.17 -10.60
CA ASP A 22 16.26 3.45 -9.79
C ASP A 22 15.86 2.17 -9.05
N TRP A 23 15.54 2.30 -7.76
CA TRP A 23 15.37 1.18 -6.83
C TRP A 23 14.10 1.30 -5.98
N TYR A 24 13.35 0.21 -5.89
CA TYR A 24 12.28 0.03 -4.92
C TYR A 24 12.69 -0.95 -3.83
N VAL A 25 12.68 -0.48 -2.58
CA VAL A 25 12.86 -1.29 -1.38
C VAL A 25 11.52 -1.43 -0.70
N ARG A 26 11.06 -2.66 -0.49
CA ARG A 26 9.76 -2.98 0.14
C ARG A 26 9.97 -3.93 1.30
N SER A 27 9.17 -3.75 2.34
CA SER A 27 9.12 -4.59 3.53
C SER A 27 7.66 -4.71 3.98
N ASN A 28 7.36 -5.67 4.85
CA ASN A 28 6.01 -5.88 5.35
C ASN A 28 5.53 -4.74 6.26
N THR A 29 6.45 -4.05 6.94
CA THR A 29 6.14 -2.89 7.78
C THR A 29 7.15 -1.77 7.57
N ILE A 30 6.76 -0.54 7.87
CA ILE A 30 7.65 0.62 7.83
C ILE A 30 8.83 0.47 8.80
N ASN A 31 8.59 -0.13 9.97
CA ASN A 31 9.63 -0.40 10.97
C ASN A 31 10.70 -1.35 10.44
N THR A 32 10.30 -2.39 9.71
CA THR A 32 11.25 -3.33 9.09
C THR A 32 11.86 -2.79 7.79
N LEU A 33 11.24 -1.78 7.17
CA LEU A 33 11.77 -1.10 5.99
C LEU A 33 13.01 -0.26 6.32
N GLN A 34 13.03 0.48 7.44
CA GLN A 34 14.17 1.35 7.79
C GLN A 34 15.53 0.62 7.85
N PRO A 35 15.69 -0.49 8.62
CA PRO A 35 16.95 -1.21 8.62
C PRO A 35 17.24 -1.90 7.29
N LEU A 36 16.21 -2.23 6.49
CA LEU A 36 16.41 -2.78 5.15
C LEU A 36 16.99 -1.72 4.18
N LYS A 37 16.48 -0.48 4.22
CA LYS A 37 17.01 0.66 3.44
C LYS A 37 18.50 0.86 3.72
N GLN A 38 18.90 0.85 4.99
CA GLN A 38 20.29 0.98 5.39
C GLN A 38 21.18 -0.13 4.83
N ARG A 39 20.73 -1.40 4.87
CA ARG A 39 21.48 -2.53 4.29
C ARG A 39 21.62 -2.41 2.78
N VAL A 40 20.55 -2.02 2.08
CA VAL A 40 20.60 -1.82 0.62
C VAL A 40 21.56 -0.71 0.25
N ALA A 41 21.51 0.44 0.94
CA ALA A 41 22.44 1.54 0.72
C ALA A 41 23.89 1.11 0.95
N ALA A 42 24.18 0.40 2.03
CA ALA A 42 25.52 -0.10 2.33
C ALA A 42 26.04 -1.08 1.25
N CYS A 43 25.17 -1.93 0.69
CA CYS A 43 25.56 -2.81 -0.42
C CYS A 43 25.91 -2.02 -1.69
N LEU A 44 25.10 -1.02 -2.04
CA LEU A 44 25.33 -0.18 -3.22
C LEU A 44 26.63 0.64 -3.06
N GLU A 45 26.85 1.21 -1.88
CA GLU A 45 28.06 1.96 -1.55
C GLU A 45 29.30 1.05 -1.57
N GLY A 46 29.19 -0.17 -1.03
CA GLY A 46 30.26 -1.16 -1.11
C GLY A 46 30.64 -1.52 -2.56
N GLY A 47 29.66 -1.62 -3.45
CA GLY A 47 29.89 -1.83 -4.89
C GLY A 47 30.62 -0.66 -5.55
N ALA A 48 30.19 0.57 -5.26
CA ALA A 48 30.86 1.78 -5.76
C ALA A 48 32.30 1.87 -5.24
N HIS A 49 32.51 1.63 -3.95
CA HIS A 49 33.83 1.66 -3.33
C HIS A 49 34.78 0.62 -3.94
N ALA A 50 34.32 -0.62 -4.12
CA ALA A 50 35.11 -1.69 -4.74
C ALA A 50 35.53 -1.36 -6.19
N ALA A 51 34.71 -0.59 -6.92
CA ALA A 51 35.00 -0.12 -8.27
C ALA A 51 35.88 1.14 -8.31
N GLY A 52 36.24 1.73 -7.16
CA GLY A 52 36.94 3.01 -7.11
C GLY A 52 36.07 4.21 -7.53
N CYS A 53 34.75 4.06 -7.47
CA CYS A 53 33.76 5.07 -7.84
C CYS A 53 33.19 5.79 -6.61
N HIS A 54 32.64 6.97 -6.84
CA HIS A 54 31.79 7.66 -5.88
C HIS A 54 30.32 7.36 -6.18
N MET A 55 29.48 7.29 -5.14
CA MET A 55 28.05 7.13 -5.27
C MET A 55 27.33 8.31 -4.63
N HIS A 56 26.29 8.79 -5.31
CA HIS A 56 25.28 9.64 -4.72
C HIS A 56 23.98 8.83 -4.60
N LEU A 57 23.34 8.86 -3.43
CA LEU A 57 22.11 8.14 -3.18
C LEU A 57 21.10 9.11 -2.58
N GLU A 58 19.91 9.15 -3.18
CA GLU A 58 18.79 9.95 -2.73
C GLU A 58 17.60 9.02 -2.46
N TRP A 59 17.01 9.14 -1.27
CA TRP A 59 15.75 8.46 -0.97
C TRP A 59 14.59 9.36 -1.35
N GLN A 60 13.56 8.78 -1.95
CA GLN A 60 12.28 9.47 -2.10
C GLN A 60 11.78 9.94 -0.73
N PRO A 61 11.33 11.20 -0.59
CA PRO A 61 11.00 11.79 0.70
C PRO A 61 9.78 11.17 1.35
N ASN A 62 8.81 10.72 0.53
CA ASN A 62 7.52 10.22 1.00
C ASN A 62 7.39 8.73 0.68
N PRO A 63 7.86 7.81 1.54
CA PRO A 63 7.68 6.38 1.33
C PRO A 63 6.22 5.98 1.60
N PHE A 64 5.74 4.94 0.92
CA PHE A 64 4.46 4.33 1.27
C PHE A 64 4.63 3.43 2.49
N ALA A 65 3.91 3.73 3.57
CA ALA A 65 3.85 2.88 4.74
C ALA A 65 2.95 1.66 4.48
N ASP A 66 3.11 0.62 5.30
CA ASP A 66 2.16 -0.48 5.35
C ASP A 66 0.79 -0.02 5.85
N ILE A 67 -0.27 -0.74 5.44
CA ILE A 67 -1.63 -0.44 5.90
C ILE A 67 -1.87 -1.10 7.24
N VAL A 68 -2.35 -0.31 8.20
CA VAL A 68 -2.80 -0.77 9.51
C VAL A 68 -4.33 -0.66 9.56
N ASP A 69 -5.02 -1.74 9.24
CA ASP A 69 -6.49 -1.77 9.30
C ASP A 69 -6.99 -1.70 10.75
N ASN A 70 -7.94 -0.80 11.01
CA ASN A 70 -8.69 -0.79 12.26
C ASN A 70 -9.74 -1.91 12.25
N ILE A 71 -9.48 -2.98 12.99
CA ILE A 71 -10.26 -4.23 12.89
C ILE A 71 -11.75 -4.06 13.24
N PRO A 72 -12.16 -3.35 14.31
CA PRO A 72 -13.58 -3.11 14.58
C PRO A 72 -14.27 -2.31 13.46
N LEU A 73 -13.61 -1.29 12.92
CA LEU A 73 -14.11 -0.50 11.80
C LEU A 73 -14.26 -1.36 10.53
N LEU A 74 -13.27 -2.21 10.26
CA LEU A 74 -13.31 -3.16 9.14
C LEU A 74 -14.48 -4.14 9.31
N ALA A 75 -14.67 -4.70 10.50
CA ALA A 75 -15.77 -5.63 10.79
C ALA A 75 -17.15 -4.99 10.53
N ALA A 76 -17.34 -3.73 10.92
CA ALA A 76 -18.56 -2.99 10.60
C ALA A 76 -18.73 -2.81 9.08
N TYR A 77 -17.66 -2.44 8.36
CA TYR A 77 -17.66 -2.37 6.89
C TYR A 77 -18.05 -3.72 6.26
N VAL A 78 -17.47 -4.84 6.72
CA VAL A 78 -17.79 -6.19 6.22
C VAL A 78 -19.26 -6.53 6.41
N SER A 79 -19.81 -6.24 7.60
CA SER A 79 -21.23 -6.49 7.89
C SER A 79 -22.14 -5.70 6.93
N ASN A 80 -21.82 -4.43 6.69
CA ASN A 80 -22.57 -3.57 5.78
C ASN A 80 -22.40 -3.98 4.31
N ALA A 81 -21.21 -4.43 3.91
CA ALA A 81 -20.95 -5.00 2.59
C ALA A 81 -21.84 -6.22 2.32
N ALA A 82 -21.93 -7.14 3.27
CA ALA A 82 -22.79 -8.32 3.15
C ALA A 82 -24.28 -7.94 2.96
N ARG A 83 -24.76 -6.89 3.65
CA ARG A 83 -26.15 -6.40 3.51
C ARG A 83 -26.49 -5.87 2.12
N VAL A 84 -25.49 -5.40 1.36
CA VAL A 84 -25.67 -4.95 -0.04
C VAL A 84 -25.30 -6.03 -1.07
N GLY A 85 -25.15 -7.28 -0.62
CA GLY A 85 -24.81 -8.42 -1.48
C GLY A 85 -23.33 -8.50 -1.87
N ARG A 86 -22.46 -7.81 -1.15
CA ARG A 86 -20.99 -7.83 -1.33
C ARG A 86 -20.35 -8.56 -0.15
N SER A 87 -20.34 -9.88 -0.19
CA SER A 87 -19.60 -10.66 0.79
C SER A 87 -18.10 -10.61 0.51
N LEU A 88 -17.28 -10.62 1.56
CA LEU A 88 -15.85 -10.88 1.41
C LEU A 88 -15.66 -12.27 0.81
N THR A 89 -14.89 -12.33 -0.27
CA THR A 89 -14.74 -13.53 -1.11
C THR A 89 -13.52 -14.36 -0.76
N THR A 90 -12.68 -13.92 0.17
CA THR A 90 -11.44 -14.60 0.54
C THR A 90 -11.32 -14.76 2.05
N ASP A 91 -10.74 -15.88 2.50
CA ASP A 91 -10.20 -16.10 3.86
C ASP A 91 -8.93 -15.27 4.11
N GLU A 92 -8.69 -14.24 3.30
CA GLU A 92 -7.54 -13.37 3.36
C GLU A 92 -7.70 -12.43 4.57
N LEU A 93 -6.90 -12.74 5.59
CA LEU A 93 -6.76 -11.92 6.79
C LEU A 93 -6.38 -10.47 6.43
N PRO A 94 -6.68 -9.49 7.30
CA PRO A 94 -6.11 -8.15 7.20
C PRO A 94 -4.60 -8.21 6.92
N GLY A 95 -4.12 -7.43 5.95
CA GLY A 95 -2.69 -7.39 5.58
C GLY A 95 -2.20 -8.42 4.56
N THR A 96 -3.08 -9.18 3.90
CA THR A 96 -2.67 -10.24 2.93
C THR A 96 -2.72 -9.85 1.45
N GLY A 97 -3.17 -8.64 1.10
CA GLY A 97 -3.16 -8.13 -0.27
C GLY A 97 -1.94 -7.27 -0.60
N GLY A 98 -1.10 -7.70 -1.55
CA GLY A 98 0.17 -7.08 -1.96
C GLY A 98 0.06 -5.73 -2.70
N GLY A 99 -0.65 -4.75 -2.14
CA GLY A 99 -0.73 -3.37 -2.63
C GLY A 99 0.39 -2.46 -2.09
N SER A 100 0.56 -1.28 -2.70
CA SER A 100 1.35 -0.17 -2.16
C SER A 100 0.52 1.10 -2.35
N THR A 101 0.11 1.74 -1.27
CA THR A 101 -0.74 2.93 -1.31
C THR A 101 -0.35 3.87 -0.17
N ASP A 102 -0.47 5.16 -0.44
CA ASP A 102 -0.41 6.26 0.54
C ASP A 102 -1.48 6.17 1.64
N MET A 103 -2.54 5.37 1.46
CA MET A 103 -3.50 5.05 2.52
C MET A 103 -2.81 4.40 3.73
N GLY A 104 -1.69 3.69 3.53
CA GLY A 104 -0.88 3.18 4.63
C GLY A 104 -0.40 4.31 5.55
N ASN A 105 0.07 5.41 4.98
CA ASN A 105 0.51 6.59 5.74
C ASN A 105 -0.65 7.19 6.54
N VAL A 106 -1.84 7.31 5.94
CA VAL A 106 -3.05 7.79 6.64
C VAL A 106 -3.47 6.85 7.78
N SER A 107 -3.29 5.54 7.60
CA SER A 107 -3.71 4.54 8.60
C SER A 107 -2.95 4.62 9.93
N TYR A 108 -1.75 5.20 9.93
CA TYR A 108 -1.00 5.51 11.15
C TYR A 108 -1.47 6.81 11.84
N LEU A 109 -2.21 7.68 11.15
CA LEU A 109 -2.65 8.98 11.67
C LEU A 109 -4.07 8.96 12.24
N THR A 110 -4.92 8.05 11.73
CA THR A 110 -6.34 7.96 12.12
C THR A 110 -6.86 6.55 11.90
N PRO A 111 -7.86 6.09 12.68
CA PRO A 111 -8.55 4.84 12.40
C PRO A 111 -8.97 4.76 10.93
N SER A 112 -8.51 3.71 10.25
CA SER A 112 -8.57 3.61 8.80
C SER A 112 -8.78 2.16 8.37
N ILE A 113 -9.31 1.98 7.17
CA ILE A 113 -9.44 0.68 6.51
C ILE A 113 -9.17 0.85 5.02
N HIS A 114 -8.70 -0.20 4.33
CA HIS A 114 -8.53 -0.17 2.87
C HIS A 114 -9.14 -1.40 2.16
N PRO A 115 -10.47 -1.59 2.22
CA PRO A 115 -11.14 -2.70 1.56
C PRO A 115 -11.21 -2.50 0.04
N MET A 116 -11.21 -3.60 -0.70
CA MET A 116 -11.43 -3.60 -2.16
C MET A 116 -12.83 -4.12 -2.51
N ILE A 117 -13.45 -3.55 -3.55
CA ILE A 117 -14.70 -4.05 -4.14
C ILE A 117 -14.40 -4.57 -5.55
N ALA A 118 -14.74 -5.82 -5.81
CA ALA A 118 -14.52 -6.44 -7.12
C ALA A 118 -15.36 -5.77 -8.23
N VAL A 119 -14.68 -5.40 -9.32
CA VAL A 119 -15.29 -4.87 -10.56
C VAL A 119 -14.96 -5.72 -11.79
N ALA A 120 -14.05 -6.69 -11.64
CA ALA A 120 -13.62 -7.62 -12.68
C ALA A 120 -13.77 -9.07 -12.18
N PRO A 121 -13.87 -10.05 -13.08
CA PRO A 121 -13.80 -11.47 -12.73
C PRO A 121 -12.48 -11.85 -12.06
N SER A 122 -12.47 -12.98 -11.34
CA SER A 122 -11.23 -13.55 -10.80
C SER A 122 -10.24 -13.89 -11.91
N GLY A 123 -8.94 -13.68 -11.65
CA GLY A 123 -7.86 -13.92 -12.60
C GLY A 123 -7.43 -12.69 -13.41
N ILE A 124 -8.22 -11.61 -13.40
CA ILE A 124 -7.84 -10.35 -14.04
C ILE A 124 -6.93 -9.55 -13.11
N SER A 125 -5.70 -9.33 -13.54
CA SER A 125 -4.71 -8.58 -12.75
C SER A 125 -4.97 -7.08 -12.80
N LEU A 126 -4.80 -6.40 -11.65
CA LEU A 126 -4.70 -4.95 -11.59
C LEU A 126 -3.57 -4.45 -12.52
N HIS A 127 -3.67 -3.20 -12.98
CA HIS A 127 -2.69 -2.54 -13.85
C HIS A 127 -2.54 -3.15 -15.25
N THR A 128 -3.60 -3.76 -15.78
CA THR A 128 -3.67 -4.28 -17.15
C THR A 128 -4.66 -3.47 -17.98
N PRO A 129 -4.50 -3.41 -19.32
CA PRO A 129 -5.51 -2.82 -20.20
C PRO A 129 -6.89 -3.49 -20.03
N GLU A 130 -6.90 -4.82 -19.85
CA GLU A 130 -8.13 -5.60 -19.61
C GLU A 130 -8.87 -5.14 -18.33
N PHE A 131 -8.15 -4.92 -17.22
CA PHE A 131 -8.77 -4.37 -16.02
C PHE A 131 -9.36 -2.97 -16.24
N ALA A 132 -8.74 -2.15 -17.08
CA ALA A 132 -9.24 -0.82 -17.40
C ALA A 132 -10.62 -0.87 -18.11
N GLU A 133 -10.85 -1.87 -18.96
CA GLU A 133 -12.16 -2.10 -19.59
C GLU A 133 -13.23 -2.45 -18.55
N HIS A 134 -12.89 -3.27 -17.56
CA HIS A 134 -13.79 -3.61 -16.45
C HIS A 134 -14.09 -2.41 -15.54
N ALA A 135 -13.11 -1.52 -15.33
CA ALA A 135 -13.24 -0.35 -14.46
C ALA A 135 -14.26 0.70 -14.97
N VAL A 136 -14.66 0.63 -16.24
CA VAL A 136 -15.68 1.52 -16.85
C VAL A 136 -17.00 0.80 -17.17
N SER A 137 -17.16 -0.43 -16.71
CA SER A 137 -18.34 -1.26 -16.98
C SER A 137 -19.56 -0.88 -16.11
N GLU A 138 -20.73 -1.43 -16.46
CA GLU A 138 -21.91 -1.36 -15.58
C GLU A 138 -21.65 -2.00 -14.21
N ALA A 139 -20.85 -3.06 -14.15
CA ALA A 139 -20.45 -3.70 -12.90
C ALA A 139 -19.62 -2.75 -12.01
N ALA A 140 -18.74 -1.94 -12.62
CA ALA A 140 -18.00 -0.90 -11.91
C ALA A 140 -18.93 0.23 -11.43
N THR A 141 -19.87 0.67 -12.27
CA THR A 141 -20.91 1.64 -11.86
C THR A 141 -21.70 1.15 -10.64
N LYS A 142 -22.12 -0.13 -10.66
CA LYS A 142 -22.77 -0.76 -9.51
C LYS A 142 -21.85 -0.80 -8.28
N ALA A 143 -20.57 -1.15 -8.46
CA ALA A 143 -19.60 -1.17 -7.36
C ALA A 143 -19.39 0.20 -6.71
N ILE A 144 -19.41 1.28 -7.48
CA ILE A 144 -19.35 2.65 -6.95
C ILE A 144 -20.55 2.93 -6.03
N ILE A 145 -21.77 2.60 -6.49
CA ILE A 145 -22.98 2.79 -5.67
C ILE A 145 -22.97 1.89 -4.43
N ASP A 146 -22.56 0.63 -4.57
CA ASP A 146 -22.44 -0.29 -3.44
C ASP A 146 -21.42 0.25 -2.42
N GLY A 147 -20.23 0.65 -2.86
CA GLY A 147 -19.19 1.22 -2.01
C GLY A 147 -19.65 2.48 -1.28
N ALA A 148 -20.32 3.40 -1.98
CA ALA A 148 -20.90 4.60 -1.36
C ALA A 148 -21.91 4.25 -0.25
N LYS A 149 -22.77 3.26 -0.48
CA LYS A 149 -23.73 2.79 0.54
C LYS A 149 -23.02 2.16 1.73
N ILE A 150 -22.04 1.29 1.49
CA ILE A 150 -21.30 0.61 2.57
C ILE A 150 -20.56 1.63 3.43
N MET A 151 -19.88 2.59 2.81
CA MET A 151 -19.19 3.68 3.55
C MET A 151 -20.17 4.51 4.37
N ALA A 152 -21.32 4.89 3.80
CA ALA A 152 -22.34 5.67 4.52
C ALA A 152 -22.94 4.88 5.70
N MET A 153 -23.25 3.60 5.51
CA MET A 153 -23.75 2.73 6.58
C MET A 153 -22.72 2.58 7.71
N THR A 154 -21.44 2.40 7.36
CA THR A 154 -20.36 2.27 8.33
C THR A 154 -20.14 3.56 9.12
N ALA A 155 -20.24 4.73 8.47
CA ALA A 155 -20.19 6.01 9.14
C ALA A 155 -21.40 6.22 10.08
N ILE A 156 -22.60 5.79 9.67
CA ILE A 156 -23.79 5.83 10.53
C ILE A 156 -23.61 4.93 11.74
N ASP A 157 -23.09 3.72 11.58
CA ASP A 157 -22.78 2.81 12.70
C ASP A 157 -21.82 3.49 13.68
N MET A 158 -20.74 4.11 13.18
CA MET A 158 -19.79 4.87 14.00
C MET A 158 -20.42 6.05 14.75
N TRP A 159 -21.43 6.71 14.19
CA TRP A 159 -22.11 7.85 14.82
C TRP A 159 -23.24 7.47 15.76
N THR A 160 -23.79 6.27 15.64
CA THR A 160 -25.00 5.86 16.37
C THR A 160 -24.74 4.72 17.36
N ASN A 161 -23.55 4.12 17.34
CA ASN A 161 -23.13 3.05 18.24
C ASN A 161 -21.87 3.44 19.01
N ASP A 162 -22.07 3.97 20.23
CA ASP A 162 -20.97 4.38 21.12
C ASP A 162 -20.02 3.22 21.47
N ALA A 163 -20.52 1.98 21.53
CA ALA A 163 -19.68 0.82 21.81
C ALA A 163 -18.68 0.59 20.67
N LEU A 164 -19.14 0.60 19.42
CA LEU A 164 -18.28 0.50 18.24
C LEU A 164 -17.27 1.66 18.19
N ALA A 165 -17.72 2.89 18.45
CA ALA A 165 -16.83 4.06 18.44
C ALA A 165 -15.73 3.98 19.51
N ASN A 166 -16.01 3.36 20.66
CA ASN A 166 -15.01 3.09 21.69
C ASN A 166 -14.06 1.96 21.27
N GLU A 167 -14.57 0.84 20.73
CA GLU A 167 -13.75 -0.26 20.22
C GLU A 167 -12.77 0.20 19.13
N VAL A 168 -13.23 1.02 18.18
CA VAL A 168 -12.38 1.59 17.12
C VAL A 168 -11.26 2.45 17.71
N ARG A 169 -11.55 3.26 18.73
CA ARG A 169 -10.57 4.12 19.39
C ARG A 169 -9.55 3.31 20.18
N GLU A 170 -10.01 2.31 20.93
CA GLU A 170 -9.14 1.40 21.68
C GLU A 170 -8.23 0.61 20.74
N ALA A 171 -8.76 0.10 19.62
CA ALA A 171 -7.99 -0.65 18.63
C ALA A 171 -6.94 0.22 17.90
N PHE A 172 -7.19 1.53 17.75
CA PHE A 172 -6.21 2.45 17.17
C PHE A 172 -5.05 2.77 18.13
N GLY A 173 -5.27 2.66 19.44
CA GLY A 173 -4.24 2.90 20.44
C GLY A 173 -3.93 4.39 20.63
N ASP A 174 -2.66 4.68 20.91
CA ASP A 174 -2.18 6.02 21.27
C ASP A 174 -1.87 6.92 20.06
N GLY A 175 -1.97 6.39 18.84
CA GLY A 175 -1.69 7.12 17.60
C GLY A 175 -0.21 7.45 17.42
N VAL A 176 0.70 6.70 18.04
CA VAL A 176 2.14 6.87 17.79
C VAL A 176 2.47 6.55 16.34
N VAL A 177 3.07 7.52 15.67
CA VAL A 177 3.49 7.42 14.27
C VAL A 177 4.97 7.02 14.22
N PRO A 178 5.31 5.82 13.71
CA PRO A 178 6.71 5.40 13.60
C PRO A 178 7.55 6.27 12.66
N GLU A 179 8.87 6.21 12.85
CA GLU A 179 9.82 6.90 11.98
C GLU A 179 9.69 6.43 10.51
N GLY A 180 9.64 7.40 9.61
CA GLY A 180 9.56 7.19 8.17
C GLY A 180 8.17 6.86 7.64
N VAL A 181 7.11 7.08 8.44
CA VAL A 181 5.73 7.13 7.93
C VAL A 181 5.41 8.47 7.27
N LEU A 182 6.02 9.58 7.71
CA LEU A 182 5.80 10.92 7.18
C LEU A 182 7.06 11.49 6.52
#